data_AF-A0A537F270-F1
#
_entry.id   AF-A0A537F270-F1
#
_cell.length_a   1.000
_cell.length_b   1.000
_cell.length_c   1.000
_cell.angle_alpha   90.00
_cell.angle_beta   90.00
_cell.angle_gamma   90.00
#
_symmetry.space_group_name_H-M   'P 1'
#
loop_
_entity.id
_entity.type
_entity.pdbx_description
1 polymer ?
#
loop_
_entity_poly.entity_id
_entity_poly.type
_entity_poly.pdbx_seq_one_letter_code
_entity_poly.pdbx_strand_id
1 'polypeptide(L)' 'MHTVEIKSTENGPNLVYLDGKVFTALCRCGGSSNKPFCDGTHAKIAFHAKPADLKVLTEHSKVEA' A
#
# COMPACT_ATOMS: atom_id res chain seq x y z
N MET A 1 9.55 15.28 -10.77
CA MET A 1 10.13 14.37 -9.77
C MET A 1 8.97 13.95 -8.89
N HIS A 2 8.54 12.70 -9.00
CA HIS A 2 7.40 12.19 -8.23
C HIS A 2 7.93 11.35 -7.07
N THR A 3 7.32 11.47 -5.90
CA THR A 3 7.65 10.67 -4.73
C THR A 3 6.61 9.57 -4.56
N VAL A 4 7.06 8.32 -4.45
CA VAL A 4 6.21 7.16 -4.17
C VAL A 4 6.53 6.64 -2.78
N GLU A 5 5.54 6.61 -1.89
CA GLU A 5 5.69 6.05 -0.53
C GLU A 5 4.70 4.90 -0.33
N ILE A 6 5.07 3.88 0.44
CA ILE A 6 4.14 2.79 0.81
C ILE A 6 4.08 2.69 2.33
N LYS A 7 2.90 2.90 2.92
CA LYS A 7 2.71 2.80 4.39
C LYS A 7 1.73 1.69 4.70
N SER A 8 2.12 0.79 5.58
CA SER A 8 1.24 -0.28 6.04
C SER A 8 0.41 0.24 7.21
N THR A 9 -0.91 0.19 7.11
CA THR A 9 -1.79 0.60 8.22
C THR A 9 -1.83 -0.46 9.32
N GLU A 10 -2.36 -0.15 10.50
CA GLU A 10 -2.67 -1.19 11.48
C GLU A 10 -3.82 -2.06 10.94
N ASN A 11 -3.68 -3.39 11.01
CA ASN A 11 -4.70 -4.38 10.63
C ASN A 11 -5.33 -4.23 9.23
N GLY A 12 -4.72 -3.42 8.37
CA GLY A 12 -5.31 -3.02 7.08
C GLY A 12 -4.34 -3.11 5.90
N PRO A 13 -4.59 -2.36 4.83
CA PRO A 13 -3.83 -2.44 3.59
C PRO A 13 -2.46 -1.77 3.67
N ASN A 14 -1.73 -1.88 2.56
CA ASN A 14 -0.61 -1.00 2.25
C ASN A 14 -1.14 0.19 1.45
N LEU A 15 -1.09 1.39 2.01
CA LEU A 15 -1.43 2.63 1.31
C LEU A 15 -0.25 3.08 0.47
N VAL A 16 -0.48 3.26 -0.83
CA VAL A 16 0.49 3.83 -1.77
C VAL A 16 0.19 5.31 -1.90
N TYR A 17 1.19 6.15 -1.65
CA TYR A 17 1.13 7.58 -1.82
C TYR A 17 1.90 7.98 -3.08
N LEU A 18 1.31 8.85 -3.89
CA LEU A 18 1.97 9.57 -4.98
C LEU A 18 1.95 11.05 -4.62
N ASP A 19 3.13 11.64 -4.46
CA ASP A 19 3.31 13.05 -4.08
C ASP A 19 2.50 13.43 -2.82
N GLY A 20 2.54 12.57 -1.81
CA GLY A 20 1.86 12.78 -0.53
C GLY A 20 0.34 12.53 -0.55
N LYS A 21 -0.26 12.16 -1.69
CA LYS A 21 -1.67 11.80 -1.80
C LYS A 21 -1.86 10.30 -1.90
N VAL A 22 -2.87 9.76 -1.22
CA VAL A 22 -3.23 8.35 -1.38
C VAL A 22 -3.64 8.09 -2.82
N PHE A 23 -2.86 7.28 -3.51
CA PHE A 23 -3.10 6.87 -4.88
C PHE A 23 -3.90 5.57 -4.94
N THR A 24 -3.53 4.58 -4.12
CA THR A 24 -4.24 3.30 -4.04
C THR A 24 -3.97 2.57 -2.73
N ALA A 25 -4.72 1.48 -2.50
CA ALA A 25 -4.54 0.59 -1.36
C ALA A 25 -4.34 -0.85 -1.84
N LEU A 26 -3.22 -1.46 -1.47
CA LEU A 26 -2.88 -2.84 -1.81
C LEU A 26 -3.27 -3.80 -0.69
N CYS A 27 -3.75 -4.97 -1.09
CA CYS A 27 -4.08 -6.05 -0.17
C CYS A 27 -2.82 -6.58 0.52
N ARG A 28 -2.85 -6.57 1.85
CA ARG A 28 -1.83 -7.19 2.69
C ARG A 28 -2.34 -8.45 3.40
N CYS A 29 -3.65 -8.59 3.58
CA CYS A 29 -4.28 -9.67 4.35
C CYS A 29 -4.48 -10.99 3.58
N GLY A 30 -4.22 -11.02 2.27
CA GLY A 30 -4.45 -12.19 1.40
C GLY A 30 -5.92 -12.46 1.03
N GLY A 31 -6.89 -11.96 1.81
CA GLY A 31 -8.31 -12.26 1.66
C GLY A 31 -9.07 -11.53 0.55
N SER A 32 -8.49 -10.47 -0.05
CA SER A 32 -9.19 -9.68 -1.09
C SER A 32 -9.62 -10.52 -2.29
N SER A 33 -10.84 -10.32 -2.78
CA SER A 33 -11.31 -10.86 -4.06
C SER A 33 -10.87 -10.01 -5.24
N ASN A 34 -10.43 -8.78 -5.00
CA ASN A 34 -9.93 -7.84 -6.02
C ASN A 34 -8.40 -7.68 -5.96
N LYS A 35 -7.66 -8.79 -5.82
CA LYS A 35 -6.18 -8.73 -5.76
C LYS A 35 -5.61 -8.10 -7.04
N PRO A 36 -4.56 -7.26 -6.94
CA PRO A 36 -3.74 -6.97 -5.75
C PRO A 36 -4.31 -5.89 -4.82
N PHE A 37 -5.48 -5.32 -5.12
CA PHE A 37 -6.07 -4.19 -4.37
C PHE A 37 -6.78 -4.64 -3.11
N CYS A 38 -6.88 -3.73 -2.14
CA CYS A 38 -7.68 -3.94 -0.95
C CYS A 38 -9.17 -3.69 -1.25
N ASP A 39 -10.03 -4.62 -0.84
CA ASP A 39 -11.49 -4.53 -0.96
C ASP A 39 -12.21 -4.49 0.41
N GLY A 40 -11.44 -4.29 1.49
CA GLY A 40 -11.95 -4.26 2.86
C GLY A 40 -12.06 -5.64 3.54
N THR A 41 -11.75 -6.75 2.87
CA THR A 41 -11.86 -8.09 3.46
C THR A 41 -11.03 -8.29 4.73
N HIS A 42 -9.93 -7.54 4.90
CA HIS A 42 -9.09 -7.56 6.11
C HIS A 42 -9.88 -7.36 7.40
N ALA A 43 -10.91 -6.51 7.38
CA ALA A 43 -11.77 -6.27 8.54
C ALA A 43 -12.70 -7.45 8.84
N LYS A 44 -13.13 -8.18 7.81
CA LYS A 44 -14.05 -9.33 7.94
C LYS A 44 -13.35 -10.58 8.47
N ILE A 45 -12.06 -10.75 8.15
CA ILE A 45 -11.27 -11.92 8.55
C ILE A 45 -10.42 -11.68 9.81
N ALA A 46 -10.65 -10.57 10.52
CA ALA A 46 -9.88 -10.16 11.70
C ALA A 46 -8.36 -10.22 11.45
N PHE A 47 -7.90 -9.63 10.34
CA PHE A 47 -6.48 -9.58 10.04
C PHE A 47 -5.74 -8.76 11.11
N HIS A 48 -4.74 -9.36 11.75
CA HIS A 48 -3.93 -8.72 12.78
C HIS A 48 -2.50 -8.51 12.29
N ALA A 49 -2.11 -7.24 12.12
CA ALA A 49 -0.75 -6.86 11.75
C ALA A 49 -0.44 -5.45 12.22
N LYS A 50 0.78 -5.27 12.72
CA LYS A 50 1.28 -3.95 13.12
C LYS A 50 1.38 -3.02 11.90
N PRO A 51 1.21 -1.70 12.08
CA PRO A 51 1.59 -0.75 11.06
C PRO A 51 3.11 -0.78 10.83
N ALA A 52 3.54 -0.38 9.63
CA ALA A 52 4.94 -0.25 9.30
C ALA A 52 5.12 0.83 8.21
N ASP A 53 6.01 1.79 8.48
CA ASP A 53 6.38 2.81 7.51
C ASP A 53 7.47 2.26 6.59
N LEU A 54 7.08 1.82 5.39
CA LEU A 54 8.05 1.45 4.36
C LEU A 54 8.35 2.69 3.51
N LYS A 55 9.36 3.46 3.93
CA LYS A 55 9.89 4.54 3.09
C LYS A 55 10.63 3.94 1.90
N VAL A 56 9.90 3.72 0.81
CA VAL A 56 10.49 3.43 -0.49
C VAL A 56 11.06 4.75 -1.01
N LEU A 57 12.35 4.99 -0.78
CA LEU A 57 13.06 6.13 -1.36
C LEU A 57 13.38 5.79 -2.81
N THR A 58 12.54 6.18 -3.75
CA THR A 58 12.86 6.08 -5.18
C THR A 58 13.05 7.46 -5.78
N GLU A 59 14.30 7.90 -5.88
CA GLU A 59 14.72 8.88 -6.88
C GLU A 59 14.99 8.13 -8.20
N HIS A 60 13.95 7.60 -8.84
CA HIS A 60 14.15 7.01 -10.18
C HIS A 60 14.27 8.13 -11.22
N SER A 61 15.53 8.50 -11.46
CA SER A 61 15.99 9.08 -12.71
C SER A 61 15.58 8.14 -13.85
N LYS A 62 14.65 8.61 -14.70
CA LYS A 62 14.29 8.07 -16.02
C LYS A 62 14.15 6.53 -16.13
N VAL A 63 12.90 6.06 -16.21
CA VAL A 63 12.62 4.81 -16.93
C VAL A 63 12.63 5.19 -18.42
N GLU A 64 13.76 4.95 -19.09
CA GLU A 64 13.80 4.97 -20.56
C GLU A 64 13.18 3.67 -21.09
N ALA A 65 12.35 3.81 -22.12
CA ALA A 65 11.57 2.75 -22.75
C ALA A 65 12.45 1.77 -23.54
#